data_AF-A0A7K1VBG5-F1
#
_entry.id   AF-A0A7K1VBG5-F1
#
_cell.length_a   1.000
_cell.length_b   1.000
_cell.length_c   1.000
_cell.angle_alpha   90.00
_cell.angle_beta   90.00
_cell.angle_gamma   90.00
#
_symmetry.space_group_name_H-M   'P 1'
#
loop_
_entity.id
_entity.type
_entity.pdbx_description
1 polymer ?
#
loop_
_entity_poly.entity_id
_entity_poly.type
_entity_poly.pdbx_seq_one_letter_code
_entity_poly.pdbx_strand_id
1 'polypeptide(L)'
;MLVFVLIVLILLAAAAGGIMLLSARQKSATTAANQVVPGTASRAPASWAGSHDLEPRLHRRLRDAMTTLRTANSLDDGTTIVLRAELEQAALAWDDRLVAIAALPAAARDGQRATATQGVETIEAAVAQYVSAATQRTAADVTAGLTAARAQLEIEAQIRKSLEAS
;
A
#
# COMPACT_ATOMS: atom_id res chain seq x y z
N MET A 1 50.81 22.63 -13.26
CA MET A 1 49.93 23.06 -12.16
C MET A 1 48.48 23.23 -12.63
N LEU A 2 48.18 24.15 -13.56
CA LEU A 2 46.81 24.44 -14.02
C LEU A 2 46.07 23.21 -14.59
N VAL A 3 46.74 22.43 -15.44
CA VAL A 3 46.17 21.19 -16.02
C VAL A 3 45.81 20.15 -14.95
N PHE A 4 46.64 20.02 -13.91
CA PHE A 4 46.41 19.06 -12.83
C PHE A 4 45.20 19.45 -11.96
N VAL A 5 45.07 20.74 -11.66
CA VAL A 5 43.90 21.30 -10.95
C VAL A 5 42.62 21.06 -11.74
N LEU A 6 42.67 21.22 -13.06
CA LEU A 6 41.52 21.06 -13.93
C LEU A 6 41.05 19.59 -14.01
N ILE A 7 41.99 18.64 -14.05
CA ILE A 7 41.69 17.20 -14.00
C ILE A 7 41.05 16.82 -12.66
N VAL A 8 41.58 17.33 -11.54
CA VAL A 8 41.02 17.06 -10.21
C VAL A 8 39.60 17.62 -10.07
N LEU A 9 39.33 18.81 -10.60
CA LEU A 9 37.99 19.40 -10.61
C LEU A 9 37.00 18.58 -11.44
N ILE A 10 37.40 18.07 -12.60
CA ILE A 10 36.55 17.21 -13.43
C ILE A 10 36.22 15.90 -12.70
N LEU A 11 37.20 15.28 -12.05
CA LEU A 11 36.98 14.04 -11.28
C LEU A 11 36.05 14.28 -10.08
N LEU A 12 36.19 15.40 -9.37
CA LEU A 12 35.29 15.79 -8.28
C LEU A 12 33.87 16.05 -8.78
N ALA A 13 33.72 16.75 -9.91
CA ALA A 13 32.42 17.01 -10.52
C ALA A 13 31.73 15.72 -10.99
N ALA A 14 32.48 14.79 -11.59
CA ALA A 14 31.98 13.49 -12.01
C ALA A 14 31.56 12.62 -10.82
N ALA A 15 32.35 12.61 -9.74
CA ALA A 15 32.02 11.89 -8.50
C ALA A 15 30.76 12.48 -7.84
N ALA A 16 30.67 13.81 -7.72
CA ALA A 16 29.51 14.48 -7.15
C ALA A 16 28.24 14.25 -7.99
N GLY A 17 28.34 14.34 -9.33
CA GLY A 17 27.24 14.07 -10.25
C GLY A 17 26.76 12.61 -10.18
N GLY A 18 27.70 11.66 -10.10
CA GLY A 18 27.39 10.24 -9.94
C GLY A 18 26.64 9.93 -8.64
N ILE A 19 27.09 10.48 -7.51
CA ILE A 19 26.43 10.32 -6.20
C ILE A 19 25.03 10.92 -6.22
N MET A 20 24.86 12.11 -6.82
CA MET A 20 23.57 12.80 -6.86
C MET A 20 22.55 12.03 -7.71
N LEU A 21 22.96 11.50 -8.87
CA LEU A 21 22.10 10.69 -9.74
C LEU A 21 21.68 9.37 -9.07
N LEU A 22 22.61 8.71 -8.36
CA LEU A 22 22.33 7.49 -7.61
C LEU A 22 21.31 7.76 -6.49
N SER A 23 21.49 8.85 -5.75
CA SER A 23 20.59 9.24 -4.67
C SER A 23 19.17 9.55 -5.15
N ALA A 24 19.02 10.18 -6.32
CA ALA A 24 17.71 10.51 -6.90
C ALA A 24 16.97 9.25 -7.36
N ARG A 25 17.66 8.30 -8.01
CA ARG A 25 17.08 7.00 -8.40
C ARG A 25 16.71 6.15 -7.19
N GLN A 26 17.53 6.19 -6.15
CA GLN A 26 17.26 5.45 -4.92
C GLN A 26 16.05 6.03 -4.19
N LYS A 27 15.92 7.36 -4.13
CA LYS A 27 14.71 8.03 -3.61
C LYS A 27 13.47 7.67 -4.41
N SER A 28 13.50 7.76 -5.75
CA SER A 28 12.32 7.42 -6.56
C SER A 28 11.92 5.96 -6.43
N ALA A 29 12.90 5.04 -6.40
CA ALA A 29 12.65 3.62 -6.16
C ALA A 29 12.04 3.38 -4.77
N THR A 30 12.52 4.07 -3.73
CA THR A 30 11.91 3.97 -2.39
C THR A 30 10.50 4.54 -2.34
N THR A 31 10.25 5.67 -3.02
CA THR A 31 8.91 6.26 -3.09
C THR A 31 7.95 5.36 -3.85
N ALA A 32 8.37 4.75 -4.96
CA ALA A 32 7.56 3.79 -5.71
C ALA A 32 7.31 2.51 -4.91
N ALA A 33 8.32 2.01 -4.18
CA ALA A 33 8.19 0.84 -3.32
C ALA A 33 7.25 1.07 -2.12
N ASN A 34 7.08 2.33 -1.68
CA ASN A 34 6.16 2.74 -0.62
C ASN A 34 4.70 2.90 -1.10
N GLN A 35 4.42 2.75 -2.41
CA GLN A 35 3.05 2.90 -2.92
C GLN A 35 2.25 1.62 -2.66
N VAL A 36 1.12 1.76 -1.98
CA VAL A 36 0.12 0.67 -1.83
C VAL A 36 -0.55 0.38 -3.17
N VAL A 37 -0.93 1.44 -3.87
CA VAL A 37 -1.46 1.40 -5.24
C VAL A 37 -0.50 2.18 -6.14
N PRO A 38 0.17 1.55 -7.11
CA PRO A 38 1.06 2.16 -8.08
C PRO A 38 0.42 3.31 -8.82
N GLY A 39 1.17 4.41 -8.93
CA GLY A 39 0.67 5.67 -9.47
C GLY A 39 0.03 6.56 -8.40
N THR A 40 -0.35 6.01 -7.23
CA THR A 40 -0.87 6.77 -6.10
C THR A 40 0.23 6.98 -5.06
N ALA A 41 0.55 8.24 -4.78
CA ALA A 41 1.52 8.58 -3.75
C ALA A 41 0.99 8.17 -2.37
N SER A 42 1.74 7.33 -1.65
CA SER A 42 1.46 7.03 -0.24
C SER A 42 2.00 8.14 0.66
N ARG A 43 1.29 8.40 1.76
CA ARG A 43 1.72 9.31 2.83
C ARG A 43 2.65 8.63 3.85
N ALA A 44 2.92 7.32 3.67
CA ALA A 44 3.82 6.57 4.52
C ALA A 44 5.24 7.17 4.50
N PRO A 45 5.87 7.39 5.67
CA PRO A 45 7.22 7.92 5.73
C PRO A 45 8.25 6.89 5.24
N ALA A 46 9.34 7.38 4.66
CA ALA A 46 10.40 6.53 4.12
C ALA A 46 11.07 5.63 5.17
N SER A 47 11.00 5.99 6.46
CA SER A 47 11.52 5.18 7.56
C SER A 47 10.81 3.82 7.72
N TRP A 48 9.63 3.64 7.13
CA TRP A 48 8.88 2.38 7.20
C TRP A 48 9.49 1.25 6.38
N ALA A 49 10.33 1.56 5.38
CA ALA A 49 10.92 0.57 4.47
C ALA A 49 11.76 -0.52 5.19
N GLY A 50 12.27 -0.24 6.39
CA GLY A 50 13.02 -1.20 7.21
C GLY A 50 12.56 -1.32 8.66
N SER A 51 11.46 -0.67 9.04
CA SER A 51 10.98 -0.72 10.43
C SER A 51 10.23 -2.03 10.73
N HIS A 52 10.44 -2.50 11.97
CA HIS A 52 9.77 -3.65 12.58
C HIS A 52 8.55 -3.25 13.43
N ASP A 53 8.23 -1.95 13.49
CA ASP A 53 7.03 -1.48 14.15
C ASP A 53 5.77 -2.07 13.49
N LEU A 54 4.66 -2.04 14.22
CA LEU A 54 3.40 -2.65 13.79
C LEU A 54 2.83 -1.96 12.54
N GLU A 55 2.81 -0.63 12.51
CA GLU A 55 2.23 0.15 11.41
C GLU A 55 2.96 -0.06 10.07
N PRO A 56 4.31 0.03 9.99
CA PRO A 56 5.06 -0.36 8.79
C PRO A 56 4.78 -1.79 8.32
N ARG A 57 4.59 -2.73 9.25
CA ARG A 57 4.28 -4.12 8.89
C ARG A 57 2.89 -4.24 8.26
N LEU A 58 1.90 -3.55 8.81
CA LEU A 58 0.53 -3.51 8.27
C LEU A 58 0.48 -2.82 6.89
N HIS A 59 1.27 -1.76 6.70
CA HIS A 59 1.42 -1.11 5.39
C HIS A 59 1.98 -2.06 4.32
N ARG A 60 3.04 -2.80 4.64
CA ARG A 60 3.61 -3.79 3.70
C ARG A 60 2.60 -4.88 3.34
N ARG A 61 1.86 -5.38 4.33
CA ARG A 61 0.76 -6.34 4.14
C ARG A 61 -0.32 -5.82 3.18
N LEU A 62 -0.80 -4.59 3.35
CA LEU A 62 -1.75 -3.95 2.44
C LEU A 62 -1.20 -3.89 1.00
N ARG A 63 0.06 -3.48 0.84
CA ARG A 63 0.71 -3.39 -0.47
C ARG A 63 0.85 -4.76 -1.14
N ASP A 64 1.17 -5.80 -0.38
CA ASP A 64 1.27 -7.17 -0.89
C ASP A 64 -0.11 -7.71 -1.30
N ALA A 65 -1.17 -7.39 -0.55
CA ALA A 65 -2.56 -7.68 -0.92
C ALA A 65 -2.96 -6.98 -2.22
N MET A 66 -2.69 -5.68 -2.37
CA MET A 66 -3.00 -4.93 -3.60
C MET A 66 -2.16 -5.40 -4.80
N THR A 67 -0.95 -5.91 -4.57
CA THR A 67 -0.16 -6.56 -5.61
C THR A 67 -0.83 -7.85 -6.07
N THR A 68 -1.28 -8.67 -5.13
CA THR A 68 -1.99 -9.93 -5.40
C THR A 68 -3.29 -9.68 -6.18
N LEU A 69 -4.08 -8.69 -5.73
CA LEU A 69 -5.32 -8.26 -6.38
C LEU A 69 -5.12 -7.97 -7.87
N ARG A 70 -4.03 -7.27 -8.21
CA ARG A 70 -3.75 -6.86 -9.59
C ARG A 70 -3.14 -7.97 -10.45
N THR A 71 -2.46 -8.94 -9.84
CA THR A 71 -2.03 -10.13 -10.58
C THR A 71 -3.19 -11.05 -10.96
N ALA A 72 -4.32 -10.98 -10.25
CA ALA A 72 -5.52 -11.79 -10.52
C ALA A 72 -6.41 -11.25 -11.66
N ASN A 73 -5.79 -10.62 -12.68
CA ASN A 73 -6.42 -9.86 -13.75
C ASN A 73 -7.28 -10.69 -14.74
N SER A 74 -7.69 -11.92 -14.37
CA SER A 74 -8.48 -12.83 -15.21
C SER A 74 -9.97 -12.48 -15.28
N LEU A 75 -10.44 -11.52 -14.46
CA LEU A 75 -11.83 -11.06 -14.43
C LEU A 75 -11.95 -9.59 -14.85
N ASP A 76 -11.54 -9.19 -16.06
CA ASP A 76 -11.81 -7.83 -16.54
C ASP A 76 -13.22 -7.75 -17.18
N ASP A 77 -14.27 -7.74 -16.34
CA ASP A 77 -15.65 -7.35 -16.70
C ASP A 77 -16.00 -6.04 -15.98
N GLY A 78 -17.01 -5.30 -16.45
CA GLY A 78 -17.36 -3.98 -15.90
C GLY A 78 -17.62 -4.00 -14.38
N THR A 79 -18.17 -5.09 -13.86
CA THR A 79 -18.53 -5.24 -12.43
C THR A 79 -17.32 -5.53 -11.53
N THR A 80 -16.31 -6.24 -12.04
CA THR A 80 -15.10 -6.63 -11.30
C THR A 80 -14.05 -5.53 -11.32
N ILE A 81 -14.06 -4.67 -12.33
CA ILE A 81 -13.27 -3.43 -12.37
C ILE A 81 -13.71 -2.46 -11.27
N VAL A 82 -15.02 -2.28 -11.07
CA VAL A 82 -15.55 -1.42 -10.00
C VAL A 82 -15.15 -1.95 -8.63
N LEU A 83 -15.32 -3.25 -8.37
CA LEU A 83 -14.94 -3.86 -7.10
C LEU A 83 -13.43 -3.77 -6.83
N ARG A 84 -12.59 -3.90 -7.86
CA ARG A 84 -11.15 -3.69 -7.74
C ARG A 84 -10.84 -2.26 -7.30
N ALA A 85 -11.48 -1.26 -7.92
CA ALA A 85 -11.29 0.14 -7.55
C ALA A 85 -11.77 0.44 -6.12
N GLU A 86 -12.87 -0.17 -5.67
CA GLU A 86 -13.35 -0.06 -4.29
C GLU A 86 -12.34 -0.64 -3.28
N LEU A 87 -11.75 -1.81 -3.58
CA LEU A 87 -10.70 -2.41 -2.75
C LEU A 87 -9.45 -1.54 -2.69
N GLU A 88 -9.02 -0.97 -3.82
CA GLU A 88 -7.88 -0.05 -3.88
C GLU A 88 -8.13 1.23 -3.06
N GLN A 89 -9.32 1.82 -3.16
CA GLN A 89 -9.70 2.99 -2.35
C GLN A 89 -9.75 2.67 -0.86
N ALA A 90 -10.31 1.51 -0.49
CA ALA A 90 -10.35 1.07 0.91
C ALA A 90 -8.94 0.83 1.47
N ALA A 91 -8.04 0.25 0.68
CA ALA A 91 -6.64 0.07 1.06
C ALA A 91 -5.91 1.40 1.28
N LEU A 92 -6.15 2.40 0.42
CA LEU A 92 -5.58 3.75 0.58
C LEU A 92 -6.11 4.45 1.85
N ALA A 93 -7.39 4.29 2.16
CA ALA A 93 -7.97 4.86 3.39
C ALA A 93 -7.33 4.26 4.65
N TRP A 94 -7.07 2.94 4.65
CA TRP A 94 -6.34 2.29 5.75
C TRP A 94 -4.87 2.70 5.80
N ASP A 95 -4.21 2.89 4.66
CA ASP A 95 -2.84 3.41 4.61
C ASP A 95 -2.74 4.79 5.30
N ASP A 96 -3.62 5.71 4.93
CA ASP A 96 -3.68 7.05 5.53
C ASP A 96 -3.96 6.98 7.04
N ARG A 97 -4.81 6.05 7.48
CA ARG A 97 -5.09 5.85 8.91
C ARG A 97 -3.90 5.26 9.65
N LEU A 98 -3.14 4.33 9.07
CA LEU A 98 -1.91 3.81 9.66
C LEU A 98 -0.88 4.93 9.86
N VAL A 99 -0.77 5.85 8.90
CA VAL A 99 0.10 7.03 9.01
C VAL A 99 -0.36 7.93 10.15
N ALA A 100 -1.68 8.17 10.26
CA ALA A 100 -2.24 8.95 11.37
C ALA A 100 -1.98 8.30 12.73
N ILE A 101 -2.16 6.98 12.85
CA ILE A 101 -1.89 6.22 14.08
C ILE A 101 -0.42 6.31 14.47
N ALA A 102 0.50 6.16 13.50
CA ALA A 102 1.92 6.27 13.78
C ALA A 102 2.33 7.65 14.34
N ALA A 103 1.60 8.71 13.96
CA ALA A 103 1.81 10.06 14.46
C ALA A 103 1.23 10.31 15.88
N LEU A 104 0.40 9.40 16.41
CA LEU A 104 -0.16 9.54 17.75
C LEU A 104 0.89 9.32 18.86
N PRO A 105 0.72 9.93 20.04
CA PRO A 105 1.49 9.59 21.24
C PRO A 105 1.33 8.12 21.62
N ALA A 106 2.38 7.52 22.20
CA ALA A 106 2.41 6.08 22.52
C ALA A 106 1.18 5.60 23.32
N ALA A 107 0.72 6.38 24.29
CA ALA A 107 -0.44 6.05 25.14
C ALA A 107 -1.77 5.93 24.37
N ALA A 108 -1.91 6.56 23.20
CA ALA A 108 -3.12 6.53 22.38
C ALA A 108 -3.04 5.52 21.22
N ARG A 109 -1.86 4.93 20.95
CA ARG A 109 -1.64 4.03 19.81
C ARG A 109 -2.23 2.64 20.01
N ASP A 110 -2.14 2.07 21.21
CA ASP A 110 -2.40 0.64 21.40
C ASP A 110 -3.86 0.24 21.10
N GLY A 111 -4.83 1.08 21.49
CA GLY A 111 -6.24 0.85 21.14
C GLY A 111 -6.50 0.95 19.63
N GLN A 112 -5.90 1.93 18.96
CA GLN A 112 -6.08 2.14 17.53
C GLN A 112 -5.36 1.07 16.67
N ARG A 113 -4.27 0.49 17.18
CA ARG A 113 -3.51 -0.58 16.51
C ARG A 113 -4.30 -1.86 16.36
N ALA A 114 -5.08 -2.23 17.37
CA ALA A 114 -5.95 -3.42 17.30
C ALA A 114 -6.99 -3.25 16.19
N THR A 115 -7.64 -2.09 16.13
CA THR A 115 -8.60 -1.75 15.08
C THR A 115 -7.96 -1.73 13.69
N ALA A 116 -6.77 -1.14 13.56
CA ALA A 116 -6.05 -1.12 12.29
C ALA A 116 -5.64 -2.52 11.82
N THR A 117 -5.30 -3.41 12.76
CA THR A 117 -4.99 -4.81 12.45
C THR A 117 -6.22 -5.51 11.87
N GLN A 118 -7.36 -5.39 12.53
CA GLN A 118 -8.62 -5.98 12.06
C GLN A 118 -9.08 -5.40 10.71
N GLY A 119 -8.91 -4.10 10.51
CA GLY A 119 -9.21 -3.43 9.24
C GLY A 119 -8.38 -3.97 8.09
N VAL A 120 -7.06 -4.11 8.28
CA VAL A 120 -6.17 -4.69 7.26
C VAL A 120 -6.49 -6.16 6.97
N GLU A 121 -6.77 -6.96 8.00
CA GLU A 121 -7.18 -8.36 7.84
C GLU A 121 -8.49 -8.50 7.03
N THR A 122 -9.42 -7.55 7.21
CA THR A 122 -10.68 -7.48 6.47
C THR A 122 -10.44 -7.22 4.98
N ILE A 123 -9.51 -6.30 4.64
CA ILE A 123 -9.11 -6.04 3.25
C ILE A 123 -8.42 -7.25 2.64
N GLU A 124 -7.49 -7.89 3.37
CA GLU A 124 -6.80 -9.09 2.90
C GLU A 124 -7.77 -10.24 2.61
N ALA A 125 -8.77 -10.45 3.48
CA ALA A 125 -9.81 -11.44 3.26
C ALA A 125 -10.65 -11.13 2.02
N ALA A 126 -11.03 -9.87 1.81
CA ALA A 126 -11.78 -9.45 0.63
C ALA A 126 -10.97 -9.65 -0.67
N VAL A 127 -9.67 -9.34 -0.65
CA VAL A 127 -8.75 -9.62 -1.77
C VAL A 127 -8.65 -11.12 -2.01
N ALA A 128 -8.49 -11.94 -0.98
CA ALA A 128 -8.42 -13.40 -1.13
C ALA A 128 -9.70 -13.97 -1.76
N GLN A 129 -10.87 -13.45 -1.38
CA GLN A 129 -12.15 -13.83 -1.97
C GLN A 129 -12.25 -13.40 -3.44
N TYR A 130 -11.82 -12.17 -3.77
CA TYR A 130 -11.76 -11.68 -5.15
C TYR A 130 -10.85 -12.56 -6.02
N VAL A 131 -9.64 -12.85 -5.55
CA VAL A 131 -8.66 -13.67 -6.27
C VAL A 131 -9.16 -15.10 -6.42
N SER A 132 -9.77 -15.67 -5.38
CA SER A 132 -10.41 -17.00 -5.47
C SER A 132 -11.50 -17.00 -6.53
N ALA A 133 -12.38 -16.00 -6.54
CA ALA A 133 -13.41 -15.83 -7.57
C ALA A 133 -12.78 -15.75 -8.96
N ALA A 134 -11.65 -15.04 -9.11
CA ALA A 134 -10.95 -14.88 -10.37
C ALA A 134 -10.34 -16.17 -10.94
N THR A 135 -10.09 -17.15 -10.08
CA THR A 135 -9.60 -18.48 -10.47
C THR A 135 -10.70 -19.51 -10.68
N GLN A 136 -11.95 -19.18 -10.33
CA GLN A 136 -13.07 -20.11 -10.46
C GLN A 136 -13.59 -20.15 -11.89
N ARG A 137 -13.94 -21.37 -12.33
CA ARG A 137 -14.20 -21.67 -13.74
C ARG A 137 -15.66 -21.49 -14.15
N THR A 138 -16.57 -21.23 -13.20
CA THR A 138 -18.01 -21.08 -13.45
C THR A 138 -18.54 -19.72 -12.98
N ALA A 139 -19.53 -19.17 -13.69
CA ALA A 139 -20.11 -17.87 -13.38
C ALA A 139 -20.81 -17.82 -12.00
N ALA A 140 -21.32 -18.95 -11.52
CA ALA A 140 -21.98 -19.05 -10.21
C ALA A 140 -20.98 -18.86 -9.06
N ASP A 141 -19.80 -19.50 -9.17
CA ASP A 141 -18.75 -19.40 -8.17
C ASP A 141 -18.17 -17.98 -8.13
N VAL A 142 -17.94 -17.37 -9.31
CA VAL A 142 -17.50 -15.96 -9.44
C VAL A 142 -18.48 -15.02 -8.74
N THR A 143 -19.79 -15.20 -8.98
CA THR A 143 -20.84 -14.37 -8.39
C THR A 143 -20.88 -14.50 -6.87
N ALA A 144 -20.71 -15.72 -6.35
CA ALA A 144 -20.65 -15.97 -4.91
C ALA A 144 -19.43 -15.30 -4.26
N GLY A 145 -18.24 -15.42 -4.88
CA GLY A 145 -17.02 -14.78 -4.40
C GLY A 145 -17.09 -13.25 -4.43
N LEU A 146 -17.66 -12.66 -5.49
CA LEU A 146 -17.90 -11.21 -5.57
C LEU A 146 -18.88 -10.72 -4.49
N THR A 147 -19.90 -11.52 -4.19
CA THR A 147 -20.89 -11.19 -3.15
C THR A 147 -20.26 -11.20 -1.76
N ALA A 148 -19.41 -12.20 -1.48
CA ALA A 148 -18.65 -12.26 -0.24
C ALA A 148 -17.70 -11.06 -0.09
N ALA A 149 -16.98 -10.69 -1.16
CA ALA A 149 -16.07 -9.54 -1.13
C ALA A 149 -16.81 -8.22 -0.83
N ARG A 150 -18.00 -8.03 -1.42
CA ARG A 150 -18.85 -6.86 -1.14
C ARG A 150 -19.34 -6.84 0.31
N ALA A 151 -19.76 -7.98 0.85
CA ALA A 151 -20.17 -8.06 2.25
C ALA A 151 -19.02 -7.69 3.20
N GLN A 152 -17.79 -8.09 2.87
CA GLN A 152 -16.61 -7.74 3.65
C GLN A 152 -16.29 -6.24 3.61
N LEU A 153 -16.48 -5.58 2.45
CA LEU A 153 -16.35 -4.12 2.32
C LEU A 153 -17.41 -3.36 3.13
N GLU A 154 -18.63 -3.89 3.23
CA GLU A 154 -19.68 -3.28 4.05
C GLU A 154 -19.35 -3.34 5.56
N ILE A 155 -18.81 -4.48 6.02
CA ILE A 155 -18.29 -4.63 7.38
C ILE A 155 -17.17 -3.61 7.65
N GLU A 156 -16.24 -3.46 6.71
CA GLU A 156 -15.15 -2.46 6.81
C GLU A 156 -15.71 -1.03 6.92
N ALA A 157 -16.68 -0.68 6.08
CA ALA A 157 -17.31 0.63 6.10
C ALA A 157 -18.02 0.91 7.43
N GLN A 158 -18.65 -0.09 8.04
CA GLN A 158 -19.26 0.02 9.37
C GLN A 158 -18.24 0.21 10.48
N ILE A 159 -17.15 -0.56 10.47
CA ILE A 159 -16.04 -0.38 11.41
C ILE A 159 -15.53 1.06 11.30
N ARG A 160 -15.26 1.54 10.09
CA ARG A 160 -14.80 2.91 9.86
C ARG A 160 -15.77 3.96 10.41
N LYS A 161 -17.06 3.81 10.12
CA LYS A 161 -18.11 4.74 10.59
C LYS A 161 -18.24 4.77 12.10
N SER A 162 -18.13 3.62 12.78
CA SER A 162 -18.15 3.58 14.26
C SER A 162 -16.98 4.32 14.90
N LEU A 163 -15.84 4.38 14.20
CA LEU A 163 -14.64 5.07 14.66
C LEU A 163 -14.67 6.58 14.42
N GLU A 164 -15.47 7.06 13.48
CA GLU A 164 -15.69 8.50 13.26
C GLU A 164 -16.74 9.07 14.23
N ALA A 165 -17.63 8.22 14.75
CA ALA A 165 -18.69 8.61 15.69
C ALA A 165 -18.26 8.57 17.16
N SER A 166 -17.04 8.08 17.46
CA SER A 166 -16.46 7.97 18.80
C SER A 166 -15.38 9.02 19.02
#